data_AF-A0A0G1HK65-F1
#
_entry.id   AF-A0A0G1HK65-F1
#
_cell.length_a   1.000
_cell.length_b   1.000
_cell.length_c   1.000
_cell.angle_alpha   90.00
_cell.angle_beta   90.00
_cell.angle_gamma   90.00
#
_symmetry.space_group_name_H-M   'P 1'
#
loop_
_entity.id
_entity.type
_entity.pdbx_description
1 polymer ?
#
loop_
_entity_poly.entity_id
_entity_poly.type
_entity_poly.pdbx_seq_one_letter_code
_entity_poly.pdbx_strand_id
1 'polypeptide(L)'
;MRKYRDAATEVHGTISNADLDWLGIHATRLNAQLVRTIFIDIADPRIIKHYEIILKIDKPVAIAAGWKPGWSTDYCAVTLCQDYGVRDMVNMSNVDKVYDKDPNKFPDAKPIDIISWKEYRKIAGDTWTPGLNLPFDPIASKLAQELGVTVKILNGKNLKNLETALDGKPFVGSTISP
;
A
#
# COMPACT_ATOMS: atom_id res chain seq x y z
N MET A 1 7.55 10.99 1.79
CA MET A 1 6.39 10.99 2.72
C MET A 1 6.86 11.13 4.16
N ARG A 2 7.49 10.11 4.77
CA ARG A 2 7.97 10.14 6.18
C ARG A 2 8.81 11.38 6.53
N LYS A 3 9.75 11.76 5.65
CA LYS A 3 10.59 12.96 5.82
C LYS A 3 9.84 14.26 6.17
N TYR A 4 8.67 14.52 5.55
CA TYR A 4 7.91 15.76 5.81
C TYR A 4 7.28 15.75 7.19
N ARG A 5 6.71 14.61 7.56
CA ARG A 5 6.12 14.39 8.88
C ARG A 5 7.17 14.50 9.97
N ASP A 6 8.29 13.79 9.80
CA ASP A 6 9.36 13.73 10.78
C ASP A 6 10.00 15.12 10.98
N ALA A 7 10.19 15.89 9.89
CA ALA A 7 10.66 17.27 9.97
C ALA A 7 9.71 18.20 10.73
N ALA A 8 8.39 18.03 10.58
CA ALA A 8 7.41 18.82 11.33
C ALA A 8 7.49 18.50 12.83
N THR A 9 7.56 17.21 13.19
CA THR A 9 7.76 16.76 14.58
C THR A 9 9.08 17.27 15.17
N GLU A 10 10.17 17.28 14.40
CA GLU A 10 11.46 17.81 14.84
C GLU A 10 11.40 19.30 15.21
N VAL A 11 10.64 20.09 14.44
CA VAL A 11 10.52 21.54 14.66
C VAL A 11 9.51 21.88 15.77
N HIS A 12 8.34 21.24 15.79
CA HIS A 12 7.24 21.60 16.71
C HIS A 12 7.24 20.75 18.00
N GLY A 13 7.90 19.59 18.00
CA GLY A 13 7.75 18.57 19.03
C GLY A 13 6.47 17.77 18.83
N THR A 14 5.44 18.03 19.63
CA THR A 14 4.20 17.23 19.62
C THR A 14 3.23 17.75 18.56
N ILE A 15 2.85 16.88 17.62
CA ILE A 15 1.86 17.17 16.58
C ILE A 15 0.80 16.07 16.62
N SER A 16 -0.46 16.43 16.32
CA SER A 16 -1.55 15.46 16.28
C SER A 16 -1.35 14.42 15.16
N ASN A 17 -1.82 13.19 15.37
CA ASN A 17 -1.78 12.16 14.33
C ASN A 17 -2.49 12.60 13.03
N ALA A 18 -3.56 13.39 13.16
CA ALA A 18 -4.30 13.88 12.01
C ALA A 18 -3.47 14.85 11.13
N ASP A 19 -2.71 15.74 11.75
CA ASP A 19 -1.84 16.68 11.02
C ASP A 19 -0.65 15.96 10.38
N LEU A 20 -0.09 14.97 11.08
CA LEU A 20 0.97 14.11 10.55
C LEU A 20 0.50 13.30 9.33
N ASP A 21 -0.75 12.81 9.36
CA ASP A 21 -1.36 12.15 8.20
C ASP A 21 -1.57 13.11 7.04
N TRP A 22 -2.01 14.35 7.28
CA TRP A 22 -2.16 15.34 6.20
C TRP A 22 -0.85 15.61 5.47
N LEU A 23 0.28 15.73 6.18
CA LEU A 23 1.60 15.84 5.55
C LEU A 23 1.92 14.62 4.68
N GLY A 24 1.61 13.42 5.18
CA GLY A 24 1.73 12.18 4.41
C GLY A 24 0.88 12.19 3.15
N ILE A 25 -0.40 12.54 3.27
CA ILE A 25 -1.38 12.60 2.19
C ILE A 25 -0.95 13.61 1.12
N HIS A 26 -0.55 14.83 1.50
CA HIS A 26 -0.07 15.80 0.52
C HIS A 26 1.17 15.32 -0.22
N ALA A 27 2.10 14.64 0.46
CA ALA A 27 3.25 14.01 -0.20
C ALA A 27 2.83 12.89 -1.16
N THR A 28 1.82 12.06 -0.81
CA THR A 28 1.28 11.05 -1.75
C THR A 28 0.69 11.71 -3.00
N ARG A 29 -0.01 12.84 -2.85
CA ARG A 29 -0.64 13.56 -3.97
C ARG A 29 0.39 14.16 -4.91
N LEU A 30 1.49 14.70 -4.37
CA LEU A 30 2.61 15.16 -5.19
C LEU A 30 3.26 13.99 -5.96
N ASN A 31 3.50 12.86 -5.30
CA ASN A 31 4.02 11.66 -5.96
C ASN A 31 3.06 11.12 -7.05
N ALA A 32 1.77 11.10 -6.77
CA ALA A 32 0.74 10.70 -7.73
C ALA A 32 0.75 11.62 -8.96
N GLN A 33 0.90 12.94 -8.77
CA GLN A 33 1.02 13.89 -9.87
C GLN A 33 2.27 13.63 -10.72
N LEU A 34 3.41 13.34 -10.09
CA LEU A 34 4.62 12.95 -10.81
C LEU A 34 4.38 11.70 -11.68
N VAL A 35 3.86 10.62 -11.10
CA VAL A 35 3.61 9.37 -11.82
C VAL A 35 2.59 9.57 -12.95
N ARG A 36 1.49 10.27 -12.69
CA ARG A 36 0.48 10.61 -13.72
C ARG A 36 1.09 11.39 -14.88
N THR A 37 2.07 12.25 -14.60
CA THR A 37 2.75 13.06 -15.62
C THR A 37 3.72 12.21 -16.44
N ILE A 38 4.40 11.25 -15.83
CA ILE A 38 5.23 10.26 -16.55
C ILE A 38 4.36 9.44 -17.54
N PHE A 39 3.15 9.07 -17.13
CA PHE A 39 2.20 8.30 -17.95
C PHE A 39 1.18 9.17 -18.69
N ILE A 40 1.51 10.43 -19.02
CA ILE A 40 0.55 11.43 -19.53
C ILE A 40 -0.27 10.95 -20.73
N ASP A 41 0.31 10.14 -21.61
CA ASP A 41 -0.33 9.66 -22.84
C ASP A 41 -1.41 8.60 -22.59
N ILE A 42 -1.30 7.86 -21.48
CA ILE A 42 -2.16 6.71 -21.17
C ILE A 42 -2.93 6.85 -19.85
N ALA A 43 -2.57 7.81 -18.99
CA ALA A 43 -3.19 7.99 -17.69
C ALA A 43 -4.43 8.89 -17.76
N ASP A 44 -5.43 8.60 -16.92
CA ASP A 44 -6.52 9.53 -16.63
C ASP A 44 -5.93 10.89 -16.19
N PRO A 45 -6.45 12.02 -16.71
CA PRO A 45 -5.99 13.33 -16.28
C PRO A 45 -6.26 13.63 -14.80
N ARG A 46 -7.21 12.91 -14.18
CA ARG A 46 -7.59 13.09 -12.78
C ARG A 46 -6.82 12.13 -11.90
N ILE A 47 -6.45 12.61 -10.71
CA ILE A 47 -5.93 11.76 -9.63
C ILE A 47 -7.08 11.39 -8.71
N ILE A 48 -7.24 10.09 -8.43
CA ILE A 48 -8.20 9.60 -7.44
C ILE A 48 -7.70 9.96 -6.04
N LYS A 49 -8.36 10.93 -5.41
CA LYS A 49 -8.01 11.43 -4.06
C LYS A 49 -9.24 11.62 -3.16
N HIS A 50 -10.42 11.38 -3.72
CA HIS A 50 -11.73 11.38 -3.06
C HIS A 50 -12.32 10.00 -3.32
N TYR A 51 -12.52 9.24 -2.26
CA TYR A 51 -12.97 7.85 -2.32
C TYR A 51 -14.46 7.74 -1.99
N GLU A 52 -15.12 8.88 -1.74
CA GLU A 52 -16.55 8.99 -1.56
C GLU A 52 -17.34 8.85 -2.87
N ILE A 53 -16.65 8.99 -4.01
CA ILE A 53 -17.25 8.96 -5.35
C ILE A 53 -16.39 8.07 -6.23
N ILE A 54 -17.01 7.06 -6.83
CA ILE A 54 -16.35 6.19 -7.81
C ILE A 54 -16.22 6.95 -9.13
N LEU A 55 -14.98 7.20 -9.54
CA LEU A 55 -14.71 7.86 -10.81
C LEU A 55 -14.87 6.86 -11.96
N LYS A 56 -15.59 7.26 -13.01
CA LYS A 56 -15.56 6.50 -14.26
C LYS A 56 -14.19 6.69 -14.92
N ILE A 57 -13.44 5.60 -15.08
CA ILE A 57 -12.12 5.58 -15.69
C ILE A 57 -12.25 5.04 -17.12
N ASP A 58 -11.93 5.87 -18.11
CA ASP A 58 -11.95 5.50 -19.53
C ASP A 58 -10.53 5.34 -20.12
N LYS A 59 -9.50 5.53 -19.30
CA LYS A 59 -8.09 5.46 -19.70
C LYS A 59 -7.43 4.15 -19.22
N PRO A 60 -6.41 3.64 -19.92
CA PRO A 60 -5.70 2.42 -19.52
C PRO A 60 -5.09 2.46 -18.11
N VAL A 61 -4.66 3.64 -17.65
CA VAL A 61 -4.04 3.82 -16.34
C VAL A 61 -4.82 4.87 -15.54
N ALA A 62 -5.15 4.54 -14.29
CA ALA A 62 -5.63 5.50 -13.30
C ALA A 62 -4.62 5.61 -12.17
N ILE A 63 -4.40 6.84 -11.68
CA ILE A 63 -3.47 7.10 -10.58
C ILE A 63 -4.26 7.60 -9.38
N ALA A 64 -4.00 7.00 -8.23
CA ALA A 64 -4.61 7.35 -6.96
C ALA A 64 -3.58 7.88 -5.96
N ALA A 65 -4.07 8.54 -4.91
CA ALA A 65 -3.28 9.08 -3.81
C ALA A 65 -4.00 8.86 -2.47
N GLY A 66 -3.34 9.20 -1.36
CA GLY A 66 -3.95 9.12 -0.03
C GLY A 66 -5.24 9.92 0.10
N TRP A 67 -6.16 9.40 0.92
CA TRP A 67 -7.50 9.94 1.10
C TRP A 67 -7.59 11.03 2.19
N LYS A 68 -7.77 10.60 3.44
CA LYS A 68 -7.98 11.42 4.64
C LYS A 68 -7.25 10.77 5.84
N PRO A 69 -7.01 11.52 6.93
CA PRO A 69 -6.37 10.99 8.13
C PRO A 69 -7.03 9.72 8.66
N GLY A 70 -6.24 8.83 9.25
CA GLY A 70 -6.69 7.53 9.75
C GLY A 70 -6.56 6.37 8.76
N TRP A 71 -6.13 6.62 7.52
CA TRP A 71 -6.04 5.59 6.48
C TRP A 71 -4.65 5.54 5.84
N SER A 72 -4.13 4.33 5.67
CA SER A 72 -2.94 4.08 4.88
C SER A 72 -3.21 4.08 3.37
N THR A 73 -2.13 4.09 2.59
CA THR A 73 -2.20 3.87 1.14
C THR A 73 -2.63 2.45 0.79
N ASP A 74 -2.36 1.46 1.64
CA ASP A 74 -2.82 0.09 1.45
C ASP A 74 -4.34 0.03 1.56
N TYR A 75 -4.92 0.67 2.57
CA TYR A 75 -6.38 0.75 2.74
C TYR A 75 -7.04 1.45 1.55
N CYS A 76 -6.45 2.55 1.08
CA CYS A 76 -6.91 3.25 -0.12
C CYS A 76 -6.88 2.33 -1.35
N ALA A 77 -5.81 1.55 -1.55
CA ALA A 77 -5.70 0.63 -2.69
C ALA A 77 -6.72 -0.52 -2.62
N VAL A 78 -6.98 -1.07 -1.44
CA VAL A 78 -8.02 -2.10 -1.25
C VAL A 78 -9.42 -1.51 -1.44
N THR A 79 -9.64 -0.25 -1.08
CA THR A 79 -10.91 0.46 -1.38
C THR A 79 -11.13 0.55 -2.90
N LEU A 80 -10.08 0.84 -3.68
CA LEU A 80 -10.19 0.80 -5.15
C LEU A 80 -10.46 -0.62 -5.66
N CYS A 81 -9.92 -1.65 -5.01
CA CYS A 81 -10.26 -3.03 -5.36
C CYS A 81 -11.76 -3.30 -5.19
N GLN A 82 -12.37 -2.78 -4.13
CA GLN A 82 -13.81 -2.83 -3.92
C GLN A 82 -14.57 -2.06 -5.02
N ASP A 83 -14.22 -0.79 -5.23
CA ASP A 83 -14.94 0.12 -6.13
C ASP A 83 -14.96 -0.35 -7.58
N TYR A 84 -13.86 -0.97 -8.03
CA TYR A 84 -13.68 -1.41 -9.42
C TYR A 84 -13.75 -2.94 -9.58
N GLY A 85 -14.08 -3.70 -8.52
CA GLY A 85 -14.20 -5.15 -8.56
C GLY A 85 -12.89 -5.89 -8.87
N VAL A 86 -11.75 -5.32 -8.49
CA VAL A 86 -10.42 -5.92 -8.70
C VAL A 86 -10.12 -6.92 -7.58
N ARG A 87 -9.55 -8.07 -7.93
CA ARG A 87 -9.18 -9.14 -6.97
C ARG A 87 -7.70 -9.42 -6.86
N ASP A 88 -6.88 -8.80 -7.71
CA ASP A 88 -5.44 -8.97 -7.72
C ASP A 88 -4.76 -7.62 -7.50
N MET A 89 -3.92 -7.55 -6.48
CA MET A 89 -3.16 -6.36 -6.12
C MET A 89 -1.68 -6.72 -5.97
N VAL A 90 -0.81 -5.82 -6.42
CA VAL A 90 0.63 -5.88 -6.13
C VAL A 90 0.99 -4.74 -5.18
N ASN A 91 1.53 -5.08 -4.02
CA ASN A 91 2.11 -4.13 -3.09
C ASN A 91 3.64 -4.09 -3.27
N MET A 92 4.14 -2.93 -3.69
CA MET A 92 5.56 -2.67 -3.86
C MET A 92 6.13 -2.04 -2.60
N SER A 93 6.78 -2.85 -1.78
CA SER A 93 7.38 -2.43 -0.50
C SER A 93 8.90 -2.31 -0.61
N ASN A 94 9.57 -2.02 0.50
CA ASN A 94 11.03 -2.05 0.63
C ASN A 94 11.58 -3.40 1.15
N VAL A 95 10.70 -4.37 1.38
CA VAL A 95 11.05 -5.74 1.78
C VAL A 95 10.82 -6.70 0.63
N ASP A 96 11.63 -7.76 0.57
CA ASP A 96 11.49 -8.78 -0.47
C ASP A 96 10.33 -9.73 -0.18
N LYS A 97 10.06 -10.05 1.10
CA LYS A 97 9.03 -11.00 1.53
C LYS A 97 8.40 -10.58 2.86
N VAL A 98 7.22 -11.12 3.14
CA VAL A 98 6.63 -11.20 4.48
C VAL A 98 7.42 -12.21 5.30
N TYR A 99 7.61 -11.91 6.57
CA TYR A 99 8.25 -12.78 7.55
C TYR A 99 7.28 -13.11 8.67
N ASP A 100 7.51 -14.24 9.34
CA ASP A 100 6.75 -14.66 10.53
C ASP A 100 6.88 -13.69 11.71
N LYS A 101 7.98 -12.93 11.75
CA LYS A 101 8.29 -11.86 12.72
C LYS A 101 9.24 -10.84 12.11
N ASP A 102 9.43 -9.70 12.78
CA ASP A 102 10.27 -8.60 12.27
C ASP A 102 11.75 -9.05 12.11
N PRO A 103 12.26 -9.16 10.86
CA PRO A 103 13.61 -9.64 10.61
C PRO A 103 14.70 -8.68 11.13
N ASN A 104 14.37 -7.41 11.42
CA ASN A 104 15.32 -6.46 12.00
C ASN A 104 15.48 -6.65 13.52
N LYS A 105 14.52 -7.33 14.16
CA LYS A 105 14.53 -7.61 15.62
C LYS A 105 14.87 -9.06 15.92
N PHE A 106 14.52 -9.97 15.03
CA PHE A 106 14.65 -11.41 15.23
C PHE A 106 15.50 -12.02 14.11
N PRO A 107 16.77 -12.39 14.39
CA PRO A 107 17.67 -12.97 13.39
C PRO A 107 17.18 -14.30 12.80
N ASP A 108 16.27 -14.99 13.50
CA ASP A 108 15.68 -16.26 13.10
C ASP A 108 14.31 -16.09 12.41
N ALA A 109 13.96 -14.88 11.98
CA ALA A 109 12.76 -14.63 11.18
C ALA A 109 12.80 -15.41 9.86
N LYS A 110 11.69 -16.07 9.54
CA LYS A 110 11.56 -16.94 8.37
C LYS A 110 10.70 -16.27 7.30
N PRO A 111 11.16 -16.21 6.04
CA PRO A 111 10.36 -15.67 4.96
C PRO A 111 9.17 -16.60 4.67
N ILE A 112 8.06 -16.02 4.24
CA ILE A 112 6.82 -16.72 3.93
C ILE A 112 6.44 -16.44 2.47
N ASP A 113 6.39 -17.47 1.63
CA ASP A 113 6.08 -17.30 0.21
C ASP A 113 4.58 -17.21 -0.07
N ILE A 114 3.78 -17.95 0.69
CA ILE A 114 2.32 -17.97 0.58
C ILE A 114 1.73 -17.96 1.99
N ILE A 115 0.76 -17.10 2.24
CA ILE A 115 0.08 -16.96 3.53
C ILE A 115 -1.39 -16.66 3.32
N SER A 116 -2.27 -17.21 4.16
CA SER A 116 -3.68 -16.82 4.13
C SER A 116 -3.90 -15.50 4.86
N TRP A 117 -4.95 -14.77 4.53
CA TRP A 117 -5.34 -13.58 5.27
C TRP A 117 -5.50 -13.83 6.78
N LYS A 118 -6.06 -15.00 7.13
CA LYS A 118 -6.26 -15.40 8.53
C LYS A 118 -4.93 -15.51 9.28
N GLU A 119 -3.90 -16.09 8.66
CA GLU A 119 -2.58 -16.20 9.28
C GLU A 119 -1.83 -14.86 9.26
N TYR A 120 -1.91 -14.11 8.15
CA TYR A 120 -1.26 -12.81 8.04
C TYR A 120 -1.73 -11.83 9.11
N ARG A 121 -3.05 -11.79 9.38
CA ARG A 121 -3.62 -10.90 10.40
C ARG A 121 -3.16 -11.23 11.82
N LYS A 122 -2.79 -12.48 12.13
CA LYS A 122 -2.17 -12.82 13.42
C LYS A 122 -0.80 -12.17 13.58
N ILE A 123 -0.08 -11.95 12.48
CA ILE A 123 1.24 -11.31 12.46
C ILE A 123 1.07 -9.77 12.48
N ALA A 124 0.16 -9.25 11.66
CA ALA A 124 -0.04 -7.81 11.50
C ALA A 124 -0.78 -7.15 12.69
N GLY A 125 -1.57 -7.91 13.44
CA GLY A 125 -2.46 -7.39 14.47
C GLY A 125 -3.71 -6.71 13.88
N ASP A 126 -4.36 -5.86 14.68
CA ASP A 126 -5.64 -5.21 14.32
C ASP A 126 -5.60 -3.67 14.37
N THR A 127 -4.49 -3.06 14.82
CA THR A 127 -4.41 -1.60 15.03
C THR A 127 -3.45 -0.94 14.05
N TRP A 128 -3.89 0.13 13.40
CA TRP A 128 -3.04 1.00 12.59
C TRP A 128 -2.74 2.34 13.29
N THR A 129 -1.52 2.84 13.12
CA THR A 129 -1.11 4.19 13.52
C THR A 129 -0.19 4.84 12.47
N PRO A 130 -0.11 6.18 12.42
CA PRO A 130 0.74 6.87 11.44
C PRO A 130 2.21 6.45 11.54
N GLY A 131 2.76 5.93 10.43
CA GLY A 131 4.16 5.51 10.33
C GLY A 131 4.46 4.09 10.81
N LEU A 132 3.42 3.32 11.17
CA LEU A 132 3.53 1.87 11.34
C LEU A 132 4.28 1.27 10.16
N ASN A 133 5.18 0.33 10.46
CA ASN A 133 6.03 -0.32 9.46
C ASN A 133 5.73 -1.82 9.47
N LEU A 134 4.63 -2.17 8.81
CA LEU A 134 4.25 -3.56 8.54
C LEU A 134 4.28 -3.79 7.02
N PRO A 135 4.45 -5.04 6.56
CA PRO A 135 4.42 -5.36 5.13
C PRO A 135 3.12 -4.94 4.43
N PHE A 136 2.01 -4.98 5.17
CA PHE A 136 0.67 -4.58 4.73
C PHE A 136 -0.18 -4.17 5.95
N ASP A 137 -0.96 -3.11 5.80
CA ASP A 137 -1.79 -2.51 6.84
C ASP A 137 -2.82 -3.48 7.48
N PRO A 138 -2.99 -3.50 8.81
CA PRO A 138 -3.96 -4.36 9.52
C PRO A 138 -5.44 -4.14 9.13
N ILE A 139 -5.86 -2.89 9.00
CA ILE A 139 -7.22 -2.49 8.62
C ILE A 139 -7.47 -2.85 7.15
N ALA A 140 -6.50 -2.58 6.27
CA ALA A 140 -6.55 -2.97 4.86
C ALA A 140 -6.58 -4.50 4.71
N SER A 141 -5.85 -5.23 5.56
CA SER A 141 -5.83 -6.70 5.57
C SER A 141 -7.21 -7.28 5.85
N LYS A 142 -7.93 -6.70 6.82
CA LYS A 142 -9.30 -7.11 7.13
C LYS A 142 -10.23 -6.88 5.93
N LEU A 143 -10.17 -5.71 5.31
CA LEU A 143 -11.00 -5.40 4.14
C LEU A 143 -10.62 -6.30 2.94
N ALA A 144 -9.34 -6.53 2.69
CA ALA A 144 -8.87 -7.40 1.61
C ALA A 144 -9.32 -8.85 1.80
N GLN A 145 -9.32 -9.32 3.06
CA GLN A 145 -9.88 -10.62 3.43
C GLN A 145 -11.38 -10.71 3.11
N GLU A 146 -12.17 -9.71 3.53
CA GLU A 146 -13.62 -9.65 3.31
C GLU A 146 -13.98 -9.62 1.82
N LEU A 147 -13.17 -8.95 0.99
CA LEU A 147 -13.36 -8.83 -0.45
C LEU A 147 -12.77 -9.99 -1.26
N GLY A 148 -12.00 -10.87 -0.63
CA GLY A 148 -11.30 -11.95 -1.31
C GLY A 148 -10.17 -11.49 -2.24
N VAL A 149 -9.51 -10.37 -1.92
CA VAL A 149 -8.41 -9.82 -2.72
C VAL A 149 -7.13 -10.61 -2.45
N THR A 150 -6.43 -11.01 -3.52
CA THR A 150 -5.08 -11.56 -3.46
C THR A 150 -4.07 -10.42 -3.54
N VAL A 151 -3.14 -10.36 -2.58
CA VAL A 151 -2.08 -9.34 -2.52
C VAL A 151 -0.72 -10.00 -2.70
N LYS A 152 0.01 -9.60 -3.75
CA LYS A 152 1.41 -9.97 -3.97
C LYS A 152 2.31 -8.88 -3.39
N ILE A 153 3.10 -9.19 -2.37
CA ILE A 153 4.09 -8.30 -1.77
C ILE A 153 5.45 -8.58 -2.41
N LEU A 154 6.09 -7.54 -2.92
CA LEU A 154 7.44 -7.63 -3.49
C LEU A 154 8.22 -6.32 -3.30
N ASN A 155 9.54 -6.38 -3.51
CA ASN A 155 10.40 -5.21 -3.42
C ASN A 155 10.26 -4.29 -4.64
N GLY A 156 9.76 -3.07 -4.42
CA GLY A 156 9.50 -2.07 -5.46
C GLY A 156 10.74 -1.54 -6.18
N LYS A 157 11.96 -1.83 -5.68
CA LYS A 157 13.20 -1.49 -6.38
C LYS A 157 13.53 -2.46 -7.52
N ASN A 158 12.91 -3.64 -7.55
CA ASN A 158 13.16 -4.66 -8.56
C ASN A 158 12.04 -4.69 -9.61
N LEU A 159 12.12 -3.77 -10.59
CA LEU A 159 11.11 -3.63 -11.64
C LEU A 159 11.00 -4.87 -12.54
N LYS A 160 12.09 -5.63 -12.73
CA LYS A 160 12.05 -6.90 -13.46
C LYS A 160 11.23 -7.97 -12.73
N ASN A 161 11.33 -8.00 -11.40
CA ASN A 161 10.52 -8.88 -10.58
C ASN A 161 9.04 -8.44 -10.57
N LEU A 162 8.78 -7.13 -10.60
CA LEU A 162 7.42 -6.60 -10.78
C LEU A 162 6.81 -7.08 -12.10
N GLU A 163 7.52 -6.92 -13.22
CA GLU A 163 7.09 -7.42 -14.54
C GLU A 163 6.76 -8.92 -14.49
N THR A 164 7.66 -9.71 -13.89
CA THR A 164 7.46 -11.17 -13.71
C THR A 164 6.19 -11.48 -12.89
N ALA A 165 5.94 -10.72 -11.82
CA ALA A 165 4.76 -10.90 -10.97
C ALA A 165 3.45 -10.51 -11.67
N LEU A 166 3.47 -9.47 -12.51
CA LEU A 166 2.32 -9.02 -13.33
C LEU A 166 2.01 -10.03 -14.44
N ASP A 167 3.03 -10.65 -15.04
CA ASP A 167 2.90 -11.72 -16.03
C ASP A 167 2.38 -13.06 -15.46
N GLY A 168 2.19 -13.15 -14.14
CA GLY A 168 1.77 -14.40 -13.49
C GLY A 168 2.86 -15.48 -13.44
N LYS A 169 4.12 -15.12 -13.68
CA LYS A 169 5.27 -16.01 -13.60
C LYS A 169 5.77 -16.12 -12.15
N PRO A 170 6.56 -17.16 -11.80
CA PRO A 170 7.20 -17.25 -10.50
C PRO A 170 8.06 -16.01 -10.21
N PHE A 171 7.80 -15.36 -9.08
CA PHE A 171 8.46 -14.12 -8.68
C PHE A 171 9.03 -14.23 -7.26
N VAL A 172 9.96 -13.34 -6.92
CA VAL A 172 10.48 -13.22 -5.56
C VAL A 172 9.54 -12.31 -4.76
N GLY A 173 8.79 -12.91 -3.85
CA GLY A 173 7.84 -12.18 -3.02
C GLY A 173 7.00 -13.09 -2.13
N SER A 174 5.94 -12.52 -1.59
CA SER A 174 4.92 -13.24 -0.82
C SER A 174 3.55 -13.04 -1.44
N THR A 175 2.73 -14.07 -1.47
CA THR A 175 1.32 -13.97 -1.86
C THR A 175 0.44 -14.15 -0.64
N ILE A 176 -0.40 -13.15 -0.37
CA ILE A 176 -1.47 -13.21 0.63
C ILE A 176 -2.78 -13.46 -0.11
N SER A 177 -3.48 -14.54 0.22
CA SER A 177 -4.74 -14.91 -0.44
C SER A 177 -5.82 -15.33 0.58
N PRO A 178 -7.09 -15.44 0.14
CA PRO A 178 -8.17 -16.00 0.96
C PRO A 178 -7.84 -17.38 1.54
#